data_AF-T1BL59-F1
#
_entry.id   AF-T1BL59-F1
#
_cell.length_a   1.000
_cell.length_b   1.000
_cell.length_c   1.000
_cell.angle_alpha   90.00
_cell.angle_beta   90.00
_cell.angle_gamma   90.00
#
_symmetry.space_group_name_H-M   'P 1'
#
loop_
_entity.id
_entity.type
_entity.pdbx_description
1 polymer ?
#
loop_
_entity_poly.entity_id
_entity_poly.type
_entity_poly.pdbx_seq_one_letter_code
_entity_poly.pdbx_strand_id
1 'polypeptide(L)'
;MPVSLVAVAGVSPPAHPRQTAVAAHLARRAAALESNPTWAATLARVVNSVVSIDFSQDRAFDTDVNETAEATGFVVDAKRGIILTNRHVVTPGP
;
A
#
# COMPACT_ATOMS: atom_id res chain seq x y z
N MET A 1 24.97 -2.72 6.75
CA MET A 1 24.96 -3.23 5.37
C MET A 1 23.69 -2.73 4.69
N PRO A 2 23.73 -1.70 3.82
CA PRO A 2 22.53 -1.26 3.12
C PRO A 2 22.18 -2.28 2.01
N VAL A 3 20.91 -2.65 1.93
CA VAL A 3 20.38 -3.57 0.92
C VAL A 3 20.34 -2.82 -0.41
N SER A 4 21.21 -3.20 -1.35
CA SER A 4 21.19 -2.69 -2.72
C SER A 4 19.95 -3.21 -3.46
N LEU A 5 19.12 -2.29 -3.93
CA LEU A 5 18.04 -2.55 -4.90
C LEU A 5 18.66 -3.00 -6.22
N VAL A 6 18.56 -4.28 -6.55
CA VAL A 6 18.88 -4.81 -7.88
C VAL A 6 17.72 -4.47 -8.80
N ALA A 7 17.91 -3.47 -9.68
CA ALA A 7 16.99 -3.17 -10.76
C ALA A 7 17.06 -4.30 -11.81
N VAL A 8 15.99 -5.07 -11.93
CA VAL A 8 15.82 -6.00 -13.06
C VAL A 8 15.66 -5.16 -14.33
N ALA A 9 16.68 -5.19 -15.18
CA ALA A 9 16.65 -4.62 -16.52
C ALA A 9 15.72 -5.46 -17.42
N GLY A 10 14.41 -5.25 -17.28
CA GLY A 10 13.41 -5.70 -18.24
C GLY A 10 13.29 -4.67 -19.36
N VAL A 11 13.44 -5.12 -20.61
CA VAL A 11 13.19 -4.33 -21.83
C VAL A 11 11.87 -3.57 -21.72
N SER A 12 11.94 -2.24 -21.66
CA SER A 12 10.77 -1.37 -21.70
C SER A 12 10.19 -1.38 -23.12
N PRO A 13 8.90 -1.67 -23.33
CA PRO A 13 8.27 -1.42 -24.63
C PRO A 13 8.36 0.09 -24.96
N PRO A 14 8.35 0.48 -26.24
CA PRO A 14 8.38 1.90 -26.61
C PRO A 14 7.15 2.59 -26.01
N ALA A 15 7.38 3.40 -24.98
CA ALA A 15 6.34 4.15 -24.30
C ALA A 15 5.67 5.08 -25.32
N HIS A 16 4.35 4.96 -25.46
CA HIS A 16 3.60 5.89 -26.30
C HIS A 16 3.82 7.31 -25.78
N PRO A 17 3.97 8.34 -26.63
CA PRO A 17 4.28 9.71 -26.21
C PRO A 17 3.29 10.28 -25.18
N ARG A 18 2.03 9.78 -25.18
CA ARG A 18 1.02 10.07 -24.17
C ARG A 18 1.35 9.48 -22.78
N GLN A 19 1.86 8.25 -22.71
CA GLN A 19 2.25 7.59 -21.46
C GLN A 19 3.46 8.27 -20.83
N THR A 20 4.44 8.69 -21.64
CA THR A 20 5.64 9.42 -21.18
C THR A 20 5.28 10.79 -20.60
N ALA A 21 4.33 11.50 -21.22
CA ALA A 21 3.85 12.79 -20.72
C ALA A 21 3.11 12.67 -19.38
N VAL A 22 2.29 11.63 -19.21
CA VAL A 22 1.58 11.35 -17.95
C VAL A 22 2.57 10.99 -16.85
N ALA A 23 3.54 10.11 -17.11
CA ALA A 23 4.57 9.73 -16.15
C ALA A 23 5.39 10.95 -15.69
N ALA A 24 5.79 11.82 -16.62
CA ALA A 24 6.51 13.05 -16.29
C ALA A 24 5.65 14.03 -15.46
N HIS A 25 4.35 14.10 -15.72
CA HIS A 25 3.44 14.92 -14.93
C HIS A 25 3.27 14.39 -13.50
N LEU A 26 3.13 13.08 -13.33
CA LEU A 26 3.05 12.42 -12.03
C LEU A 26 4.35 12.60 -11.23
N ALA A 27 5.51 12.42 -11.88
CA ALA A 27 6.81 12.62 -11.24
C ALA A 27 7.01 14.07 -10.75
N ARG A 28 6.63 15.06 -11.55
CA ARG A 28 6.67 16.47 -11.11
C ARG A 28 5.73 16.75 -9.94
N ARG A 29 4.54 16.14 -9.94
CA ARG A 29 3.60 16.27 -8.81
C ARG A 29 4.12 15.59 -7.56
N ALA A 30 4.73 14.42 -7.67
CA ALA A 30 5.38 13.74 -6.55
C ALA A 30 6.51 14.60 -5.97
N ALA A 31 7.39 15.14 -6.81
CA ALA A 31 8.47 16.02 -6.37
C ALA A 31 7.97 17.32 -5.71
N ALA A 32 6.87 17.90 -6.22
CA ALA A 32 6.23 19.06 -5.60
C ALA A 32 5.54 18.73 -4.27
N LEU A 33 5.07 17.50 -4.09
CA LEU A 33 4.52 17.01 -2.82
C LEU A 33 5.65 16.75 -1.82
N GLU A 34 6.75 16.13 -2.24
CA GLU A 34 7.94 15.87 -1.41
C GLU A 34 8.59 17.16 -0.91
N SER A 35 8.60 18.22 -1.71
CA SER A 35 9.14 19.53 -1.30
C SER A 35 8.20 20.31 -0.36
N ASN A 36 6.99 19.81 -0.10
CA ASN A 36 6.05 20.43 0.83
C ASN A 36 6.38 19.98 2.28
N PRO A 37 6.92 20.88 3.13
CA PRO A 37 7.36 20.52 4.48
C PRO A 37 6.19 20.05 5.38
N THR A 38 4.99 20.57 5.16
CA THR A 38 3.79 20.17 5.91
C THR A 38 3.34 18.75 5.56
N TRP A 39 3.46 18.38 4.28
CA TRP A 39 3.15 17.03 3.83
C TRP A 39 4.17 16.02 4.34
N ALA A 40 5.47 16.34 4.25
CA ALA A 40 6.54 15.48 4.79
C ALA A 40 6.38 15.23 6.30
N ALA A 41 6.07 16.27 7.09
CA ALA A 41 5.79 16.13 8.51
C ALA A 41 4.54 15.29 8.80
N THR A 42 3.50 15.42 7.97
CA THR A 42 2.29 14.59 8.07
C THR A 42 2.60 13.13 7.81
N LEU A 43 3.32 12.82 6.73
CA LEU A 43 3.75 11.47 6.39
C LEU A 43 4.58 10.83 7.50
N ALA A 44 5.61 11.54 8.00
CA ALA A 44 6.46 11.05 9.08
C ALA A 44 5.66 10.71 10.35
N ARG A 45 4.57 11.44 10.61
CA ARG A 45 3.68 11.19 11.74
C ARG A 45 2.75 9.99 11.54
N VAL A 46 2.21 9.80 10.33
CA VAL A 46 1.15 8.80 10.09
C VAL A 46 1.66 7.46 9.59
N VAL A 47 2.82 7.40 8.92
CA VAL A 47 3.30 6.17 8.28
C VAL A 47 3.47 5.00 9.26
N ASN A 48 3.86 5.29 10.50
CA ASN A 48 4.02 4.27 11.56
C ASN A 48 2.68 3.66 12.02
N SER A 49 1.54 4.25 11.66
CA SER A 49 0.22 3.70 11.96
C SER A 49 -0.32 2.81 10.85
N VAL A 50 0.34 2.73 9.69
CA VAL A 50 -0.12 1.92 8.55
C VAL A 50 0.55 0.54 8.61
N VAL A 51 -0.25 -0.52 8.50
CA VAL A 51 0.21 -1.91 8.52
C VAL A 51 -0.32 -2.68 7.32
N SER A 52 0.44 -3.67 6.86
CA SER A 52 -0.09 -4.71 5.96
C SER A 52 -0.66 -5.86 6.79
N ILE A 53 -1.76 -6.42 6.31
CA ILE A 53 -2.49 -7.53 6.91
C ILE A 53 -2.52 -8.65 5.86
N ASP A 54 -1.74 -9.69 6.10
CA ASP A 54 -1.83 -10.95 5.36
C ASP A 54 -2.78 -11.89 6.09
N PHE A 55 -3.77 -12.43 5.39
CA PHE A 55 -4.71 -13.37 5.97
C PHE A 55 -5.01 -14.53 5.03
N SER A 56 -5.29 -15.70 5.62
CA SER A 56 -5.69 -16.92 4.92
C SER A 56 -7.02 -17.40 5.48
N GLN A 57 -7.98 -17.62 4.59
CA GLN A 57 -9.23 -18.28 4.89
C GLN A 57 -9.09 -19.76 4.52
N ASP A 58 -8.78 -20.60 5.51
CA ASP A 58 -8.49 -22.03 5.31
C ASP A 58 -9.69 -22.84 4.82
N ARG A 59 -10.91 -22.32 4.99
CA ARG A 59 -12.16 -22.97 4.63
C ARG A 59 -13.12 -21.96 4.03
N ALA A 60 -13.72 -22.35 2.92
CA ALA A 60 -14.87 -21.65 2.35
C ALA A 60 -15.98 -21.46 3.40
N PHE A 61 -16.51 -20.25 3.52
CA PHE A 61 -17.58 -19.92 4.46
C PHE A 61 -18.60 -19.01 3.78
N ASP A 62 -19.89 -19.24 4.06
CA ASP A 62 -21.01 -18.57 3.41
C ASP A 62 -20.92 -18.65 1.87
N THR A 63 -20.56 -17.55 1.20
CA THR A 63 -20.34 -17.47 -0.25
C THR A 63 -18.87 -17.40 -0.66
N ASP A 64 -17.97 -17.25 0.30
CA ASP A 64 -16.54 -17.04 0.04
C ASP A 64 -15.81 -18.38 -0.08
N VAL A 65 -14.81 -18.41 -0.96
CA VAL A 65 -13.93 -19.57 -1.17
C VAL A 65 -12.72 -19.47 -0.28
N ASN A 66 -12.02 -20.58 -0.08
CA ASN A 66 -10.73 -20.54 0.58
C ASN A 66 -9.76 -19.63 -0.19
N GLU A 67 -9.22 -18.62 0.48
CA GLU A 67 -8.38 -17.62 -0.15
C GLU A 67 -7.20 -17.23 0.75
N THR A 68 -6.21 -16.61 0.14
CA THR A 68 -5.15 -15.89 0.85
C THR A 68 -5.02 -14.53 0.19
N ALA A 69 -5.08 -13.48 1.00
CA ALA A 69 -5.15 -12.12 0.52
C ALA A 69 -4.38 -11.17 1.44
N GLU A 70 -4.12 -9.98 0.89
CA GLU A 70 -3.43 -8.90 1.56
C GLU A 70 -4.37 -7.68 1.66
N ALA A 71 -4.31 -7.00 2.79
CA ALA A 71 -5.07 -5.80 3.05
C ALA A 71 -4.27 -4.75 3.82
N THR A 72 -4.78 -3.53 3.85
CA THR A 72 -4.20 -2.45 4.65
C THR A 72 -5.01 -2.23 5.93
N GLY A 73 -4.30 -2.00 7.03
CA GLY A 73 -4.88 -1.59 8.30
C GLY A 73 -4.26 -0.31 8.85
N PHE A 74 -4.98 0.34 9.76
CA PHE A 74 -4.51 1.49 10.52
C PHE A 74 -4.55 1.18 12.02
N VAL A 75 -3.43 1.30 12.71
CA VAL A 75 -3.35 1.17 14.16
C VAL A 75 -4.05 2.37 14.80
N VAL A 76 -5.19 2.13 15.47
CA VAL A 76 -5.97 3.18 16.14
C VAL A 76 -5.76 3.20 17.65
N ASP A 77 -5.39 2.06 18.25
CA ASP A 77 -4.99 1.97 19.66
C ASP A 77 -3.86 0.94 19.82
N ALA A 78 -2.63 1.43 19.93
CA ALA A 78 -1.45 0.58 20.10
C ALA A 78 -1.37 -0.08 21.50
N LYS A 79 -2.03 0.47 22.52
CA LYS A 79 -2.01 -0.11 23.87
C LYS A 79 -2.93 -1.33 23.96
N ARG A 80 -4.05 -1.29 23.23
CA ARG A 80 -5.03 -2.37 23.15
C ARG A 80 -4.85 -3.27 21.92
N GLY A 81 -3.98 -2.90 20.99
CA GLY A 81 -3.74 -3.65 19.75
C GLY A 81 -4.89 -3.55 18.75
N ILE A 82 -5.63 -2.44 18.72
CA ILE A 82 -6.79 -2.28 17.83
C ILE A 82 -6.34 -1.72 16.47
N ILE A 83 -6.74 -2.41 15.40
CA ILE A 83 -6.49 -2.04 14.01
C ILE A 83 -7.84 -1.80 13.31
N LEU A 84 -7.94 -0.69 12.60
CA LEU A 84 -9.06 -0.36 11.71
C LEU A 84 -8.73 -0.80 10.28
N THR A 85 -9.64 -1.54 9.66
CA THR A 85 -9.58 -1.90 8.24
C THR A 85 -10.98 -1.88 7.63
N ASN A 86 -11.08 -2.12 6.33
CA ASN A 86 -12.37 -2.19 5.67
C ASN A 86 -13.12 -3.46 6.09
N ARG A 87 -14.46 -3.40 6.13
CA ARG A 87 -15.29 -4.58 6.48
C ARG A 87 -15.08 -5.78 5.55
N HIS A 88 -14.82 -5.56 4.27
CA HIS A 88 -14.60 -6.68 3.34
C HIS A 88 -13.31 -7.45 3.61
N VAL A 89 -12.38 -6.89 4.39
CA VAL A 89 -11.11 -7.54 4.75
C VAL A 89 -11.31 -8.58 5.85
N VAL A 90 -12.31 -8.40 6.72
CA VAL A 90 -12.50 -9.26 7.90
C VAL A 90 -13.29 -10.53 7.61
N THR A 91 -13.62 -10.80 6.34
CA THR A 91 -14.49 -11.89 5.86
C THR A 91 -15.88 -11.91 6.55
N PRO A 92 -16.92 -12.52 5.96
CA PRO A 92 -18.25 -12.60 6.57
C PRO A 92 -18.35 -13.63 7.71
N GLY A 93 -17.27 -14.37 8.01
CA GLY A 93 -17.25 -15.44 9.01
C GLY A 93 -17.03 -14.97 10.46
N PRO A 94 -17.49 -15.75 11.47
CA PRO A 94 -17.20 -15.52 12.88
C PRO A 94 -15.76 -15.86 13.28
#